data_AF-A0A3D1JXC5-F1
#
_entry.id   AF-A0A3D1JXC5-F1
#
_cell.length_a   1.000
_cell.length_b   1.000
_cell.length_c   1.000
_cell.angle_alpha   90.00
_cell.angle_beta   90.00
_cell.angle_gamma   90.00
#
_symmetry.space_group_name_H-M   'P 1'
#
loop_
_entity.id
_entity.type
_entity.pdbx_description
1 polymer ?
#
loop_
_entity_poly.entity_id
_entity_poly.type
_entity_poly.pdbx_seq_one_letter_code
_entity_poly.pdbx_strand_id
1 'polypeptide(L)' 'MEEKPHDCEVEAVTYEHGTHFVFPESLLKTIFPIFSGLLLKIMFKAAKEHPKECKETRVDIERRITKAIKEWLKQ' A
#
# COMPACT_ATOMS: atom_id res chain seq x y z
N MET A 1 -15.94 11.58 -23.60
CA MET A 1 -15.59 10.68 -22.49
C MET A 1 -16.73 9.71 -22.40
N GLU A 2 -16.55 8.49 -22.91
CA GLU A 2 -17.60 7.47 -22.82
C GLU A 2 -17.80 7.07 -21.36
N GLU A 3 -19.04 6.90 -20.93
CA GLU A 3 -19.37 6.39 -19.60
C GLU A 3 -18.83 4.97 -19.46
N LYS A 4 -17.97 4.75 -18.47
CA LYS A 4 -17.47 3.41 -18.16
C LYS A 4 -18.54 2.65 -17.37
N PRO A 5 -18.77 1.35 -17.64
CA PRO A 5 -19.70 0.53 -16.86
C PRO A 5 -19.39 0.62 -15.36
N HIS A 6 -20.42 0.82 -14.53
CA HIS A 6 -20.30 0.94 -13.08
C HIS A 6 -20.26 -0.41 -12.34
N ASP A 7 -20.11 -1.52 -13.07
CA ASP A 7 -19.94 -2.84 -12.49
C ASP A 7 -18.52 -2.96 -11.90
N CYS A 8 -18.42 -2.66 -10.60
CA CYS A 8 -17.19 -2.79 -9.82
C CYS A 8 -17.24 -4.06 -8.97
N GLU A 9 -16.21 -4.89 -9.05
CA GLU A 9 -16.00 -5.98 -8.10
C GLU A 9 -15.24 -5.45 -6.88
N VAL A 10 -15.72 -5.77 -5.67
CA VAL A 10 -15.09 -5.34 -4.42
C VAL A 10 -14.12 -6.43 -3.96
N GLU A 11 -12.84 -6.08 -3.89
CA GLU A 11 -11.80 -6.93 -3.31
C GLU A 11 -11.52 -6.52 -1.85
N ALA A 12 -11.61 -7.47 -0.92
CA ALA A 12 -11.30 -7.26 0.49
C ALA A 12 -10.17 -8.19 0.95
N VAL A 13 -9.20 -7.63 1.68
CA VAL A 13 -8.03 -8.35 2.20
C VAL A 13 -7.78 -8.01 3.66
N THR A 14 -7.32 -9.00 4.41
CA THR A 14 -6.91 -8.84 5.81
C THR A 14 -5.44 -9.24 5.96
N TYR A 15 -4.74 -8.54 6.85
CA TYR A 15 -3.33 -8.80 7.16
C TYR A 15 -3.19 -8.92 8.67
N GLU A 16 -2.48 -9.94 9.13
CA GLU A 16 -2.20 -10.15 10.56
C GLU A 16 -1.38 -8.99 11.14
N HIS A 17 -0.43 -8.49 10.35
CA HIS A 17 0.42 -7.35 10.72
C HIS A 17 0.40 -6.28 9.63
N GLY A 18 0.13 -5.05 10.07
CA GLY A 18 0.05 -3.87 9.21
C GLY A 18 -0.15 -2.61 10.04
N THR A 19 -0.07 -1.46 9.38
CA THR A 19 -0.35 -0.15 10.00
C THR A 19 -1.69 0.37 9.52
N HIS A 20 -2.42 1.08 10.38
CA HIS A 20 -3.73 1.66 10.04
C HIS A 20 -3.62 2.64 8.84
N PHE A 21 -2.49 3.33 8.74
CA PHE A 21 -2.12 4.11 7.57
C PHE A 21 -1.18 3.30 6.68
N VAL A 22 -1.60 3.07 5.43
CA VAL A 22 -0.80 2.35 4.43
C VAL A 22 -0.31 3.35 3.40
N PHE A 23 0.92 3.82 3.57
CA PHE A 23 1.60 4.60 2.55
C PHE A 23 2.26 3.64 1.54
N PRO A 24 2.15 3.89 0.21
CA PRO A 24 2.89 3.09 -0.77
C PRO A 24 4.38 3.06 -0.46
N GLU A 25 5.01 1.91 -0.65
CA GLU A 25 6.44 1.75 -0.40
C GLU A 25 7.26 2.62 -1.37
N SER A 26 6.81 2.77 -2.62
CA SER A 26 7.40 3.74 -3.57
C SER A 26 7.34 5.18 -3.05
N LEU A 27 6.18 5.62 -2.56
CA LEU A 27 5.99 6.96 -2.00
C LEU A 27 6.93 7.21 -0.82
N LEU A 28 7.05 6.24 0.09
CA LEU A 28 7.94 6.34 1.25
C LEU A 28 9.41 6.48 0.83
N LYS A 29 9.84 5.76 -0.21
CA LYS A 29 11.19 5.89 -0.79
C LYS A 29 11.39 7.23 -1.49
N THR A 30 10.36 7.83 -2.07
CA THR A 30 10.47 9.16 -2.71
C THR A 30 10.58 10.28 -1.68
N ILE A 31 9.75 10.26 -0.63
CA ILE A 31 9.75 11.32 0.40
C ILE A 31 10.97 11.18 1.33
N PHE A 32 11.39 9.94 1.63
CA PHE A 32 12.52 9.67 2.52
C PHE A 32 13.44 8.57 1.95
N PRO A 33 14.23 8.89 0.91
CA PRO A 33 15.06 7.90 0.20
C PRO A 33 16.07 7.17 1.10
N ILE A 34 16.49 7.81 2.20
CA ILE A 34 17.50 7.28 3.13
C ILE A 34 16.89 6.86 4.49
N PHE A 35 15.74 7.43 4.91
CA PHE A 35 15.20 7.32 6.28
C PHE A 35 13.81 6.67 6.42
N SER A 36 13.19 6.23 5.32
CA SER A 36 11.81 5.72 5.30
C SER A 36 11.52 4.62 6.34
N GLY A 37 12.47 3.72 6.58
CA GLY A 37 12.32 2.64 7.56
C GLY A 37 12.44 3.07 9.04
N LEU A 38 13.06 4.21 9.33
CA LEU A 38 13.28 4.67 10.71
C LEU A 38 12.07 5.46 11.23
N LEU A 39 11.49 6.33 10.40
CA LEU A 39 10.34 7.16 10.78
C LEU A 39 9.09 6.30 11.06
N LEU A 40 8.86 5.26 10.25
CA LEU A 40 7.72 4.35 10.44
C LEU A 40 7.81 3.55 11.74
N LYS A 41 9.03 3.17 12.16
CA LYS A 41 9.27 2.49 13.45
C LYS A 41 9.04 3.41 14.65
N ILE A 42 9.19 4.72 14.48
CA ILE A 42 8.90 5.72 15.52
C ILE A 42 7.39 6.00 15.58
N MET A 43 6.75 6.12 14.41
CA MET A 43 5.34 6.52 14.30
C MET A 43 4.36 5.37 14.58
N PHE A 44 4.75 4.12 14.32
CA PHE A 44 3.87 2.96 14.45
C PHE A 44 4.52 1.82 15.24
N LYS A 45 3.87 1.44 16.35
CA LYS A 45 4.30 0.32 17.22
C LYS A 45 4.42 -1.00 16.45
N ALA A 46 3.43 -1.32 15.61
CA ALA A 46 3.46 -2.54 14.78
C ALA A 46 4.62 -2.55 13.78
N ALA A 47 5.00 -1.40 13.22
CA ALA A 47 6.17 -1.32 12.32
C ALA A 47 7.51 -1.49 13.07
N LYS A 48 7.53 -1.27 14.39
CA LYS A 48 8.68 -1.54 15.24
C LYS A 48 8.77 -3.03 15.64
N GLU A 49 7.65 -3.64 15.99
CA GLU A 49 7.56 -5.04 16.45
C GLU A 49 7.62 -6.03 15.28
N HIS A 50 6.98 -5.71 14.16
CA HIS A 50 6.85 -6.56 12.97
C HIS A 50 7.25 -5.79 11.69
N PRO A 51 8.51 -5.34 11.58
CA PRO A 51 8.95 -4.47 10.49
C PRO A 51 8.91 -5.13 9.12
N LYS A 52 9.11 -6.46 9.05
CA LYS A 52 9.17 -7.21 7.79
C LYS A 52 7.76 -7.43 7.25
N GLU A 53 6.87 -7.89 8.10
CA GLU A 53 5.48 -8.18 7.81
C GLU A 53 4.75 -6.89 7.42
N CYS A 54 4.97 -5.79 8.17
CA CYS A 54 4.42 -4.49 7.79
C CYS A 54 4.92 -4.01 6.42
N LYS A 55 6.16 -4.30 6.04
CA LYS A 55 6.69 -3.94 4.72
C LYS A 55 6.08 -4.80 3.62
N GLU A 56 5.96 -6.10 3.85
CA GLU A 56 5.33 -7.04 2.91
C GLU A 56 3.87 -6.65 2.65
N THR A 57 3.11 -6.32 3.70
CA THR A 57 1.75 -5.79 3.60
C THR A 57 1.69 -4.53 2.74
N ARG A 58 2.59 -3.55 2.96
CA ARG A 58 2.62 -2.33 2.12
C ARG A 58 2.90 -2.64 0.64
N VAL A 59 3.86 -3.53 0.36
CA VAL A 59 4.21 -3.91 -1.02
C VAL A 59 3.07 -4.64 -1.72
N ASP A 60 2.35 -5.51 -1.01
CA ASP A 60 1.21 -6.23 -1.56
C ASP A 60 0.05 -5.27 -1.90
N ILE A 61 -0.30 -4.39 -0.97
CA ILE A 61 -1.35 -3.37 -1.19
C ILE A 61 -0.99 -2.47 -2.36
N GLU A 62 0.27 -1.99 -2.44
CA GLU A 62 0.73 -1.17 -3.56
C GLU A 62 0.60 -1.90 -4.91
N ARG A 63 0.94 -3.19 -4.96
CA ARG A 63 0.80 -4.00 -6.18
C ARG A 63 -0.66 -4.13 -6.60
N ARG A 64 -1.58 -4.43 -5.67
CA ARG A 64 -3.02 -4.56 -5.96
C ARG A 64 -3.62 -3.26 -6.48
N ILE A 65 -3.39 -2.16 -5.78
CA ILE A 65 -3.88 -0.83 -6.19
C ILE A 65 -3.31 -0.44 -7.56
N THR A 66 -1.99 -0.61 -7.76
CA THR A 66 -1.35 -0.26 -9.03
C THR A 66 -1.89 -1.11 -10.18
N LYS A 67 -2.16 -2.40 -9.95
CA LYS A 67 -2.77 -3.29 -10.94
C LYS A 67 -4.17 -2.81 -11.31
N ALA A 68 -5.02 -2.57 -10.31
CA ALA A 68 -6.40 -2.11 -10.52
C ALA A 68 -6.45 -0.78 -11.31
N ILE A 69 -5.58 0.19 -10.96
CA ILE A 69 -5.48 1.46 -11.69
C ILE A 69 -5.04 1.22 -13.14
N LYS A 70 -4.02 0.37 -13.38
CA LYS A 70 -3.54 0.07 -14.73
C LYS A 70 -4.59 -0.62 -15.59
N GLU A 71 -5.38 -1.51 -15.01
CA GLU A 71 -6.49 -2.18 -15.70
C GLU A 71 -7.59 -1.17 -16.03
N TRP A 72 -7.95 -0.30 -15.09
CA TRP A 72 -8.92 0.76 -15.31
C TRP A 72 -8.49 1.76 -16.40
N LEU A 73 -7.20 2.11 -16.48
CA LEU A 73 -6.66 3.00 -17.51
C LEU A 73 -6.58 2.37 -18.91
N LYS A 74 -6.58 1.03 -19.00
CA LYS A 74 -6.57 0.30 -20.29
C LYS A 74 -7.97 0.11 -20.88
N GLN A 75 -9.00 0.23 -20.05
CA GLN A 75 -10.40 0.29 -20.48
C GLN A 75 -10.73 1.69 -21.00
#